data_AF-A0A6B2EDN8-F1
#
_entry.id   AF-A0A6B2EDN8-F1
#
_cell.length_a   1.000
_cell.length_b   1.000
_cell.length_c   1.000
_cell.angle_alpha   90.00
_cell.angle_beta   90.00
_cell.angle_gamma   90.00
#
_symmetry.space_group_name_H-M   'P 1'
#
loop_
_entity.id
_entity.type
_entity.pdbx_description
1 polymer ?
#
loop_
_entity_poly.entity_id
_entity_poly.type
_entity_poly.pdbx_seq_one_letter_code
_entity_poly.pdbx_strand_id
1 'polypeptide(L)'
;MVKLGIKYPLLLLPVFDQINSTVQGLIGTPNQLSRGEKTTMQEALLQISNHFCDYERQTTFVAEIVAEGRQQWMTMAPALKSPRDFIHFVGLD
;
A
#
# COMPACT_ATOMS: atom_id res chain seq x y z
N MET A 1 -5.64 12.19 -3.99
CA MET A 1 -5.88 11.73 -2.60
C MET A 1 -4.76 12.10 -1.64
N VAL A 2 -3.49 11.77 -1.93
CA VAL A 2 -2.34 12.05 -1.03
C VAL A 2 -2.29 13.50 -0.53
N LYS A 3 -2.45 14.49 -1.42
CA LYS A 3 -2.47 15.91 -1.05
C LYS A 3 -3.57 16.28 -0.03
N LEU A 4 -4.73 15.61 -0.10
CA LEU A 4 -5.83 15.82 0.87
C LEU A 4 -5.52 15.15 2.20
N GLY A 5 -4.97 13.93 2.17
CA GLY A 5 -4.49 13.21 3.36
C GLY A 5 -3.46 14.01 4.14
N ILE A 6 -2.54 14.69 3.44
CA ILE A 6 -1.52 15.54 4.06
C ILE A 6 -2.11 16.86 4.58
N LYS A 7 -2.95 17.54 3.78
CA LYS A 7 -3.41 18.90 4.12
C LYS A 7 -4.57 18.95 5.10
N TYR A 8 -5.46 17.96 5.05
CA TYR A 8 -6.71 17.96 5.82
C TYR A 8 -6.99 16.61 6.50
N PRO A 9 -6.02 15.99 7.21
CA PRO A 9 -6.17 14.66 7.79
C PRO A 9 -7.32 14.61 8.80
N LEU A 10 -7.48 15.63 9.64
CA LEU A 10 -8.54 15.69 10.66
C LEU A 10 -9.95 15.80 10.06
N LEU A 11 -10.09 16.31 8.84
CA LEU A 11 -11.37 16.32 8.12
C LEU A 11 -11.71 14.94 7.54
N LEU A 12 -10.69 14.17 7.17
CA LEU A 12 -10.84 12.84 6.58
C LEU A 12 -10.94 11.73 7.64
N LEU A 13 -10.39 11.96 8.83
CA LEU A 13 -10.37 11.00 9.93
C LEU A 13 -11.76 10.47 10.32
N PRO A 14 -12.82 11.30 10.45
CA PRO A 14 -14.15 10.81 10.83
C PRO A 14 -14.79 9.88 9.78
N VAL A 15 -14.33 9.97 8.53
CA VAL A 15 -14.83 9.15 7.41
C VAL A 15 -13.78 8.14 6.93
N PHE A 16 -12.71 7.92 7.71
CA PHE A 16 -11.58 7.09 7.30
C PHE A 16 -12.01 5.68 6.92
N ASP A 17 -12.86 5.05 7.73
CA ASP A 17 -13.27 3.65 7.49
C ASP A 17 -14.01 3.52 6.15
N GLN A 18 -14.85 4.49 5.80
CA GLN A 18 -15.52 4.53 4.50
C GLN A 18 -14.53 4.71 3.34
N ILE A 19 -13.55 5.61 3.50
CA ILE A 19 -12.48 5.81 2.51
C ILE A 19 -11.69 4.51 2.35
N ASN A 20 -11.28 3.88 3.44
CA ASN A 20 -10.52 2.64 3.44
C ASN A 20 -11.30 1.53 2.73
N SER A 21 -12.56 1.28 3.10
CA SER A 21 -13.40 0.27 2.42
C SER A 21 -13.53 0.52 0.92
N THR A 22 -13.69 1.79 0.51
CA THR A 22 -13.76 2.14 -0.92
C THR A 22 -12.44 1.84 -1.63
N VAL A 23 -11.31 2.21 -1.03
CA VAL A 23 -9.97 1.92 -1.58
C VAL A 23 -9.72 0.42 -1.67
N GLN A 24 -10.09 -0.35 -0.65
CA GLN A 24 -9.95 -1.82 -0.68
C GLN A 24 -10.81 -2.44 -1.79
N GLY A 25 -12.03 -1.94 -2.01
CA GLY A 25 -12.87 -2.38 -3.13
C GLY A 25 -12.23 -2.11 -4.50
N LEU A 26 -11.61 -0.93 -4.68
CA LEU A 26 -10.89 -0.60 -5.90
C LEU A 26 -9.64 -1.46 -6.10
N ILE A 27 -8.88 -1.71 -5.04
CA ILE A 27 -7.66 -2.54 -5.08
C ILE A 27 -7.98 -4.01 -5.35
N GLY A 28 -9.07 -4.52 -4.77
CA GLY A 28 -9.50 -5.90 -4.94
C GLY A 28 -10.11 -6.19 -6.31
N THR A 29 -10.46 -5.17 -7.08
CA THR A 29 -11.04 -5.33 -8.42
C THR A 29 -9.93 -5.44 -9.48
N PRO A 30 -9.83 -6.57 -10.21
CA PRO A 30 -8.78 -6.76 -11.21
C PRO A 30 -8.82 -5.68 -12.30
N ASN A 31 -7.66 -5.17 -12.70
CA ASN A 31 -7.48 -4.16 -13.76
C ASN A 31 -8.19 -2.81 -13.54
N GLN A 32 -8.70 -2.54 -12.34
CA GLN A 32 -9.36 -1.28 -12.00
C GLN A 32 -8.36 -0.13 -11.78
N LEU A 33 -7.19 -0.46 -11.21
CA LEU A 33 -6.15 0.51 -10.87
C LEU A 33 -4.80 0.05 -11.45
N SER A 34 -4.03 0.99 -11.98
CA SER A 34 -2.61 0.79 -12.23
C SER A 34 -1.84 0.62 -10.91
N ARG A 35 -0.63 0.05 -10.99
CA ARG A 35 0.26 -0.10 -9.81
C ARG A 35 0.53 1.24 -9.13
N GLY A 36 0.76 2.30 -9.91
CA GLY A 36 1.02 3.64 -9.39
C GLY A 36 -0.19 4.24 -8.67
N GLU A 37 -1.40 4.07 -9.23
CA GLU A 37 -2.64 4.53 -8.59
C GLU A 37 -2.90 3.78 -7.28
N LYS A 38 -2.72 2.45 -7.29
CA LYS A 38 -2.83 1.62 -6.09
C LYS A 38 -1.88 2.11 -4.98
N THR A 39 -0.60 2.27 -5.28
CA THR A 39 0.39 2.77 -4.31
C THR A 39 0.03 4.18 -3.82
N THR A 40 -0.43 5.06 -4.71
CA THR A 40 -0.87 6.42 -4.35
C THR A 40 -2.06 6.41 -3.39
N MET A 41 -3.01 5.48 -3.58
CA MET A 41 -4.16 5.34 -2.67
C MET A 41 -3.73 4.80 -1.30
N GLN A 42 -2.88 3.78 -1.28
CA GLN A 42 -2.33 3.22 -0.04
C GLN A 42 -1.51 4.26 0.75
N GLU A 43 -0.70 5.07 0.05
CA GLU A 43 0.03 6.19 0.67
C GLU A 43 -0.93 7.20 1.31
N ALA A 44 -2.00 7.58 0.60
CA ALA A 44 -2.99 8.51 1.14
C ALA A 44 -3.65 7.98 2.42
N LEU A 45 -3.95 6.68 2.48
CA LEU A 45 -4.49 6.05 3.69
C LEU A 45 -3.48 6.08 4.85
N LEU A 46 -2.21 5.78 4.58
CA LEU A 46 -1.14 5.85 5.58
C LEU A 46 -1.00 7.27 6.15
N GLN A 47 -1.03 8.29 5.28
CA GLN A 47 -0.98 9.69 5.71
C GLN A 47 -2.11 10.04 6.68
N ILE A 48 -3.34 9.57 6.42
CA ILE A 48 -4.47 9.81 7.32
C ILE A 48 -4.32 8.99 8.62
N SER A 49 -3.87 7.74 8.54
CA SER A 49 -3.72 6.86 9.71
C SER A 49 -2.73 7.37 10.75
N ASN A 50 -1.75 8.18 10.35
CA ASN A 50 -0.82 8.85 11.27
C ASN A 50 -1.54 9.69 12.33
N HIS A 51 -2.78 10.12 12.06
CA HIS A 51 -3.60 10.93 12.94
C HIS A 51 -4.56 10.12 13.82
N PHE A 52 -4.48 8.78 13.83
CA PHE A 52 -5.26 7.96 14.78
C PHE A 52 -4.90 8.24 16.25
N CYS A 53 -3.68 8.71 16.51
CA CYS A 53 -3.15 8.88 17.87
C CYS A 53 -3.23 7.58 18.71
N ASP A 54 -3.17 6.43 18.04
CA ASP A 54 -3.24 5.09 18.60
C ASP A 54 -2.19 4.21 17.91
N TYR A 55 -1.15 3.85 18.66
CA TYR A 55 -0.01 3.09 18.15
C TYR A 55 -0.40 1.69 17.69
N GLU A 56 -1.26 0.99 18.44
CA GLU A 56 -1.66 -0.38 18.14
C GLU A 56 -2.51 -0.41 16.87
N ARG A 57 -3.43 0.54 16.74
CA ARG A 57 -4.25 0.71 15.54
C ARG A 57 -3.39 1.04 14.32
N GLN A 58 -2.43 1.95 14.45
CA GLN A 58 -1.51 2.31 13.36
C GLN A 58 -0.64 1.12 12.94
N THR A 59 -0.08 0.40 13.90
CA THR A 59 0.77 -0.77 13.64
C THR A 59 0.01 -1.85 12.88
N THR A 60 -1.22 -2.15 13.31
CA THR A 60 -2.10 -3.10 12.64
C THR A 60 -2.41 -2.65 11.22
N PHE A 61 -2.78 -1.39 11.03
CA PHE A 61 -3.11 -0.84 9.72
C PHE A 61 -1.91 -0.84 8.75
N VAL A 62 -0.72 -0.48 9.22
CA VAL A 62 0.52 -0.57 8.43
C VAL A 62 0.77 -2.01 8.01
N ALA A 63 0.62 -2.97 8.93
CA ALA A 63 0.81 -4.39 8.64
C ALA A 63 -0.14 -4.89 7.53
N GLU A 64 -1.40 -4.47 7.55
CA GLU A 64 -2.39 -4.78 6.51
C GLU A 64 -1.96 -4.22 5.15
N ILE A 65 -1.57 -2.94 5.08
CA ILE A 65 -1.17 -2.28 3.83
C ILE A 65 0.07 -2.95 3.21
N VAL A 66 1.05 -3.35 4.04
CA VAL A 66 2.29 -3.98 3.53
C VAL A 66 2.16 -5.48 3.31
N ALA A 67 1.06 -6.13 3.72
CA ALA A 67 0.92 -7.59 3.68
C ALA A 67 1.14 -8.17 2.28
N GLU A 68 0.51 -7.57 1.26
CA GLU A 68 0.67 -7.99 -0.12
C GLU A 68 2.11 -7.75 -0.63
N GLY A 69 2.67 -6.58 -0.33
CA GLY A 69 4.04 -6.24 -0.69
C GLY A 69 5.06 -7.19 -0.05
N ARG A 70 4.80 -7.66 1.17
CA ARG A 70 5.62 -8.67 1.86
C ARG A 70 5.58 -10.00 1.12
N GLN A 71 4.40 -10.47 0.69
CA GLN A 71 4.29 -11.71 -0.09
C GLN A 71 5.05 -11.60 -1.42
N GLN A 72 4.84 -10.50 -2.16
CA GLN A 72 5.56 -10.22 -3.40
C GLN A 72 7.09 -10.17 -3.18
N TRP A 73 7.53 -9.50 -2.11
CA TRP A 73 8.94 -9.44 -1.74
C TRP A 73 9.52 -10.83 -1.49
N MET A 74 8.83 -11.68 -0.74
CA MET A 74 9.30 -13.04 -0.46
C MET A 74 9.44 -13.89 -1.74
N THR A 75 8.55 -13.70 -2.72
CA THR A 75 8.66 -14.38 -4.02
C THR A 75 9.81 -13.84 -4.89
N MET A 76 10.13 -12.54 -4.77
CA MET A 76 11.21 -11.89 -5.53
C MET A 76 12.58 -12.06 -4.87
N ALA A 77 12.65 -12.22 -3.55
CA ALA A 77 13.90 -12.24 -2.80
C ALA A 77 14.96 -13.24 -3.33
N PRO A 78 14.62 -14.45 -3.79
CA PRO A 78 15.58 -15.35 -4.42
C PRO A 78 16.26 -14.77 -5.66
N ALA A 79 15.53 -14.02 -6.49
CA ALA A 79 16.06 -13.38 -7.70
C ALA A 79 17.10 -12.30 -7.39
N LEU A 80 17.09 -11.74 -6.17
CA LEU A 80 18.03 -10.70 -5.75
C LEU A 80 19.33 -11.25 -5.15
N LYS A 81 19.53 -12.58 -5.14
CA LYS A 81 20.72 -13.22 -4.54
C LYS A 81 21.98 -13.10 -5.41
N SER A 82 21.83 -13.01 -6.73
CA SER A 82 22.96 -12.83 -7.64
C SER A 82 22.54 -12.09 -8.91
N PRO A 83 23.50 -11.46 -9.63
CA PRO A 83 23.20 -10.83 -10.91
C PRO A 83 22.57 -11.79 -11.94
N ARG A 84 22.99 -13.07 -11.93
CA ARG A 84 22.47 -14.09 -12.85
C ARG A 84 21.01 -14.43 -12.54
N ASP A 85 20.69 -14.64 -11.26
CA ASP A 85 19.32 -14.93 -10.83
C ASP A 85 18.38 -13.76 -11.15
N PHE A 86 18.89 -12.54 -11.03
CA PHE A 86 18.14 -11.33 -11.37
C PHE A 86 17.88 -11.25 -12.88
N ILE A 87 18.91 -11.45 -13.71
CA ILE A 87 18.79 -11.46 -15.18
C ILE A 87 17.74 -12.48 -15.63
N HIS A 88 17.77 -13.69 -15.07
CA HIS A 88 16.79 -14.74 -15.36
C HIS A 88 15.37 -14.32 -14.92
N PHE A 89 15.23 -13.74 -13.73
CA PHE A 89 13.94 -13.28 -13.21
C PHE A 89 13.31 -12.16 -14.05
N VAL A 90 14.12 -11.24 -14.58
CA VAL A 90 13.62 -10.17 -15.47
C VAL A 90 13.47 -10.61 -16.93
N GLY A 91 13.91 -11.83 -17.28
CA GLY A 91 13.81 -12.40 -18.62
C GLY A 91 14.77 -11.77 -19.63
N LEU A 92 16.02 -11.51 -19.22
CA LEU A 92 17.07 -10.91 -20.05
C LEU A 92 18.16 -11.90 -20.51
N ASP A 93 18.01 -13.19 -20.22
CA ASP A 93 18.88 -14.29 -20.69
C ASP A 93 18.37 -15.00 -21.95
#